data_AF-A0A535KTX7-F1
#
_entry.id   AF-A0A535KTX7-F1
#
_cell.length_a   1.000
_cell.length_b   1.000
_cell.length_c   1.000
_cell.angle_alpha   90.00
_cell.angle_beta   90.00
_cell.angle_gamma   90.00
#
_symmetry.space_group_name_H-M   'P 1'
#
loop_
_entity.id
_entity.type
_entity.pdbx_description
1 polymer ?
#
loop_
_entity_poly.entity_id
_entity_poly.type
_entity_poly.pdbx_seq_one_letter_code
_entity_poly.pdbx_strand_id
1 'polypeptide(L)'
;MGLLYASIALGMIAACGVFIAMWSFNPAPPSNADVVEGRLRVYETGLPVSLTEMELQAPFGERVLRPAIQRLGRFLEQTMPEPARRRIFLDLHLAGRPGGLSAGDFIAVRYVAT
;
A
#
# COMPACT_ATOMS: atom_id res chain seq x y z
N MET A 1 -13.67 27.40 30.29
CA MET A 1 -14.35 26.29 29.57
C MET A 1 -14.57 26.60 28.09
N GLY A 2 -15.20 27.72 27.69
CA GLY A 2 -15.43 28.04 26.27
C GLY A 2 -14.16 28.10 25.39
N LEU A 3 -13.06 28.65 25.89
CA LEU A 3 -11.78 28.71 25.18
C LEU A 3 -11.16 27.32 24.92
N LEU A 4 -11.38 26.35 25.82
CA LEU A 4 -10.92 24.96 25.63
C LEU A 4 -11.72 24.25 24.53
N TYR A 5 -13.04 24.46 24.49
CA TYR A 5 -13.86 23.89 23.43
C TYR A 5 -13.54 24.50 22.06
N ALA A 6 -13.27 25.81 22.01
CA ALA A 6 -12.89 26.49 20.78
C ALA A 6 -11.55 25.99 20.21
N SER A 7 -10.53 25.77 21.06
CA SER A 7 -9.23 25.26 20.62
C SER A 7 -9.30 23.80 20.15
N ILE A 8 -10.08 22.96 20.84
CA ILE A 8 -10.30 21.56 20.42
C ILE A 8 -11.02 21.51 19.06
N ALA A 9 -12.05 22.34 18.86
CA ALA A 9 -12.78 22.39 17.60
C ALA A 9 -11.88 22.82 16.42
N LEU A 10 -11.06 23.85 16.62
CA LEU A 10 -10.08 24.29 15.61
C LEU A 10 -9.04 23.21 15.30
N GLY A 11 -8.53 22.52 16.32
CA GLY A 11 -7.59 21.41 16.14
C GLY A 11 -8.16 20.27 15.32
N MET A 12 -9.43 19.89 15.58
CA MET A 12 -10.13 18.85 14.82
C MET A 12 -10.31 19.25 13.34
N ILE A 13 -10.68 20.50 13.07
CA ILE A 13 -10.84 21.00 11.69
C ILE A 13 -9.50 20.96 10.95
N ALA A 14 -8.42 21.42 11.58
CA ALA A 14 -7.09 21.39 11.00
C ALA A 14 -6.62 19.97 10.71
N ALA A 15 -6.82 19.03 11.66
CA ALA A 15 -6.46 17.64 11.50
C ALA A 15 -7.24 16.96 10.35
N CYS A 16 -8.56 17.19 10.26
CA CYS A 16 -9.38 16.70 9.16
C CYS A 16 -8.94 17.28 7.81
N GLY A 17 -8.60 18.57 7.76
CA GLY A 17 -8.12 19.22 6.54
C GLY A 17 -6.81 18.61 6.03
N VAL A 18 -5.84 18.40 6.94
CA VAL A 18 -4.57 17.72 6.60
C VAL A 18 -4.82 16.29 6.13
N PHE A 19 -5.70 15.55 6.83
CA PHE A 19 -6.04 14.18 6.46
C PHE A 19 -6.66 14.09 5.05
N ILE A 20 -7.62 14.96 4.73
CA ILE A 20 -8.28 15.00 3.42
C ILE A 20 -7.27 15.38 2.32
N ALA A 21 -6.41 16.36 2.58
CA ALA A 21 -5.37 16.76 1.63
C ALA A 21 -4.42 15.60 1.33
N MET A 22 -3.97 14.88 2.36
CA MET A 22 -3.12 13.69 2.21
C MET A 22 -3.83 12.58 1.42
N TRP A 23 -5.11 12.34 1.72
CA TRP A 23 -5.93 11.33 1.04
C TRP A 23 -6.17 11.66 -0.43
N SER A 24 -6.30 12.95 -0.77
CA SER A 24 -6.52 13.41 -2.15
C SER A 24 -5.36 13.13 -3.10
N PHE A 25 -4.15 12.88 -2.58
CA PHE A 25 -3.00 12.49 -3.40
C PHE A 25 -3.00 11.01 -3.80
N ASN A 26 -3.97 10.21 -3.37
CA ASN A 26 -4.08 8.82 -3.80
C ASN A 26 -4.64 8.76 -5.24
N PRO A 27 -3.86 8.30 -6.24
CA PRO A 27 -4.33 8.25 -7.62
C PRO A 27 -5.54 7.32 -7.73
N ALA A 28 -6.56 7.76 -8.49
CA ALA A 28 -7.68 6.89 -8.81
C ALA A 28 -7.16 5.64 -9.55
N PRO A 29 -7.65 4.43 -9.22
CA PRO A 29 -7.29 3.25 -9.99
C PRO A 29 -7.72 3.45 -11.45
N PRO A 30 -6.88 3.03 -12.42
CA PRO A 30 -7.17 3.24 -13.84
C PRO A 30 -8.48 2.55 -14.22
N SER A 31 -9.31 3.26 -14.98
CA SER A 31 -10.58 2.71 -15.46
C SER A 31 -10.34 1.67 -16.55
N ASN A 32 -11.33 0.82 -16.80
CA ASN A 32 -11.23 -0.17 -17.89
C ASN A 32 -10.98 0.49 -19.25
N ALA A 33 -11.46 1.72 -19.46
CA ALA A 33 -11.21 2.48 -20.68
C ALA A 33 -9.72 2.85 -20.82
N ASP A 34 -9.10 3.33 -19.73
CA ASP A 34 -7.68 3.71 -19.71
C ASP A 34 -6.76 2.51 -20.00
N VAL A 35 -7.13 1.33 -19.48
CA VAL A 35 -6.38 0.09 -19.72
C VAL A 35 -6.45 -0.31 -21.19
N VAL A 36 -7.61 -0.21 -21.83
CA VAL A 36 -7.80 -0.58 -23.24
C VAL A 36 -7.08 0.41 -24.16
N GLU A 37 -7.21 1.71 -23.92
CA GLU A 37 -6.50 2.75 -24.68
C GLU A 37 -4.98 2.59 -24.59
N GLY A 38 -4.45 2.29 -23.39
CA GLY A 38 -3.04 2.01 -23.19
C GLY A 38 -2.54 0.85 -24.05
N ARG A 39 -3.36 -0.19 -24.27
CA ARG A 39 -3.01 -1.32 -25.15
C ARG A 39 -3.06 -0.95 -26.63
N LEU A 40 -4.05 -0.18 -27.06
CA LEU A 40 -4.17 0.31 -28.45
C LEU A 40 -2.98 1.20 -28.84
N ARG A 41 -2.55 2.08 -27.93
CA ARG A 41 -1.41 3.00 -28.14
C ARG A 41 -0.09 2.29 -28.41
N VAL A 42 0.11 1.11 -27.80
CA VAL A 42 1.29 0.26 -28.07
C VAL A 42 1.31 -0.23 -29.52
N TYR A 43 0.15 -0.51 -30.10
CA TYR A 43 0.03 -0.96 -31.50
C TYR A 43 0.02 0.21 -32.50
N GLU A 44 -0.50 1.37 -32.11
CA GLU A 44 -0.59 2.56 -32.98
C GLU A 44 0.76 3.24 -33.20
N THR A 45 1.61 3.30 -32.16
CA THR A 45 2.83 4.12 -32.22
C THR A 45 4.07 3.34 -32.69
N GLY A 46 4.03 2.00 -32.72
CA GLY A 46 5.18 1.15 -33.11
C GLY A 46 6.44 1.33 -32.26
N LEU A 47 6.38 2.13 -31.19
CA LEU A 47 7.49 2.43 -30.32
C LEU A 47 7.65 1.28 -29.30
N PRO A 48 8.84 0.67 -29.17
CA PRO A 48 9.10 -0.21 -28.06
C PRO A 48 9.01 0.62 -26.78
N VAL A 49 7.88 0.52 -26.07
CA VAL A 49 7.71 1.14 -24.76
C VAL A 49 8.85 0.62 -23.88
N SER A 50 9.74 1.53 -23.47
CA SER A 50 10.86 1.17 -22.62
C SER A 50 10.32 0.57 -21.31
N LEU A 51 10.99 -0.45 -20.77
CA LEU A 51 10.61 -1.05 -19.47
C LEU A 51 10.43 0.02 -18.39
N THR A 52 11.24 1.08 -18.45
CA THR A 52 11.17 2.24 -17.55
C THR A 52 9.86 3.02 -17.68
N GLU A 53 9.36 3.27 -18.90
CA GLU A 53 8.07 3.93 -19.14
C GLU A 53 6.91 3.09 -18.60
N MET A 54 6.98 1.77 -18.78
CA MET A 54 5.92 0.86 -18.34
C MET A 54 5.88 0.76 -16.81
N GLU A 55 7.03 0.74 -16.14
CA GLU A 55 7.07 0.84 -14.69
C GLU A 55 6.62 2.24 -14.20
N LEU A 56 6.88 3.32 -14.94
CA LEU A 56 6.40 4.68 -14.61
C LEU A 56 4.88 4.81 -14.57
N GLN A 57 4.15 3.94 -15.25
CA GLN A 57 2.69 3.86 -15.16
C GLN A 57 2.20 3.09 -13.92
N ALA A 58 3.06 2.29 -13.26
CA ALA A 58 2.66 1.56 -12.08
C ALA A 58 2.52 2.49 -10.86
N PRO A 59 1.46 2.35 -10.05
CA PRO A 59 1.23 3.22 -8.91
C PRO A 59 2.37 3.12 -7.88
N PHE A 60 2.64 4.24 -7.19
CA PHE A 60 3.69 4.35 -6.17
C PHE A 60 3.60 3.23 -5.11
N GLY A 61 2.39 2.78 -4.78
CA GLY A 61 2.15 1.68 -3.86
C GLY A 61 2.84 0.37 -4.25
N GLU A 62 2.83 0.01 -5.53
CA GLU A 62 3.48 -1.21 -6.02
C GLU A 62 4.99 -1.08 -6.11
N ARG A 63 5.50 0.14 -6.36
CA ARG A 63 6.92 0.39 -6.59
C ARG A 63 7.70 0.69 -5.31
N VAL A 64 7.05 1.26 -4.31
CA VAL A 64 7.72 1.71 -3.08
C VAL A 64 7.13 1.03 -1.86
N LEU A 65 5.80 1.04 -1.70
CA LEU A 65 5.16 0.55 -0.49
C LEU A 65 5.25 -0.98 -0.35
N ARG A 66 4.88 -1.73 -1.41
CA ARG A 66 4.99 -3.19 -1.45
C ARG A 66 6.42 -3.69 -1.19
N PRO A 67 7.46 -3.21 -1.91
CA PRO A 67 8.83 -3.65 -1.63
C PRO A 67 9.36 -3.19 -0.26
N ALA A 68 8.94 -2.02 0.25
CA ALA A 68 9.30 -1.60 1.60
C ALA A 68 8.72 -2.53 2.67
N ILE A 69 7.42 -2.88 2.56
CA ILE A 69 6.75 -3.81 3.46
C ILE A 69 7.42 -5.20 3.42
N GLN A 70 7.75 -5.71 2.24
CA GLN A 70 8.44 -7.00 2.10
C GLN A 70 9.84 -6.99 2.73
N ARG A 71 10.59 -5.88 2.60
CA ARG A 71 11.91 -5.74 3.24
C ARG A 71 11.77 -5.71 4.76
N LEU A 72 10.78 -4.99 5.27
CA LEU A 72 10.47 -4.94 6.70
C LEU A 72 10.04 -6.33 7.21
N GLY A 73 9.20 -7.02 6.44
CA GLY A 73 8.73 -8.39 6.72
C GLY A 73 9.89 -9.34 6.90
N ARG A 74 10.84 -9.40 5.94
CA ARG A 74 12.03 -10.26 6.05
C ARG A 74 12.89 -9.96 7.27
N PHE A 75 13.05 -8.69 7.64
CA PHE A 75 13.80 -8.32 8.84
C PHE A 75 13.08 -8.80 10.12
N LEU A 76 11.76 -8.68 10.15
CA LEU A 76 10.95 -9.18 11.26
C LEU A 76 10.96 -10.71 11.33
N GLU A 77 10.99 -11.43 10.21
CA GLU A 77 11.11 -12.90 10.21
C GLU A 77 12.38 -13.38 10.90
N GLN A 78 13.50 -12.67 10.74
CA GLN A 78 14.77 -13.03 11.36
C GLN A 78 14.76 -12.86 12.87
N THR A 79 13.92 -11.98 13.40
CA THR A 79 13.82 -11.69 14.84
C THR A 79 12.69 -12.46 15.52
N MET A 80 11.86 -13.18 14.75
CA MET A 80 10.66 -13.83 15.26
C MET A 80 10.95 -15.23 15.83
N PRO A 81 10.39 -15.60 16.99
CA PRO A 81 10.48 -16.96 17.51
C PRO A 81 9.76 -17.98 16.61
N GLU A 82 10.41 -19.11 16.34
CA GLU A 82 9.89 -20.23 15.55
C GLU A 82 8.45 -20.70 15.90
N PRO A 83 8.02 -20.82 17.17
CA PRO A 83 6.65 -21.22 17.48
C PRO A 83 5.61 -20.16 17.07
N ALA A 84 5.92 -18.87 17.24
CA ALA A 84 5.04 -17.78 16.85
C ALA A 84 4.90 -17.71 15.32
N ARG A 85 6.02 -17.86 14.61
CA ARG A 85 6.07 -17.93 13.15
C ARG A 85 5.20 -19.07 12.60
N ARG A 86 5.31 -20.27 13.18
CA ARG A 86 4.50 -21.44 12.77
C ARG A 86 3.00 -21.23 12.98
N ARG A 87 2.61 -20.63 14.10
CA ARG A 87 1.20 -20.34 14.38
C ARG A 87 0.60 -19.39 13.34
N ILE A 88 1.27 -18.27 13.08
CA ILE A 88 0.83 -17.28 12.08
C ILE A 88 0.79 -17.90 10.68
N PHE A 89 1.78 -18.71 10.34
CA PHE A 89 1.79 -19.43 9.06
C PHE A 89 0.58 -20.34 8.89
N LEU A 90 0.20 -21.10 9.93
CA LEU A 90 -0.99 -21.95 9.91
C LEU A 90 -2.27 -21.12 9.74
N ASP A 91 -2.41 -20.04 10.51
CA ASP A 91 -3.57 -19.15 10.44
C ASP A 91 -3.71 -18.52 9.05
N LEU A 92 -2.61 -18.07 8.45
CA LEU A 92 -2.57 -17.57 7.06
C LEU A 92 -2.94 -18.65 6.04
N HIS A 93 -2.53 -19.90 6.27
CA HIS A 93 -2.87 -21.02 5.38
C HIS A 93 -4.36 -21.34 5.45
N LEU A 94 -4.95 -21.35 6.65
CA LEU A 94 -6.38 -21.52 6.86
C LEU A 94 -7.20 -20.39 6.24
N ALA A 95 -6.65 -19.18 6.22
CA ALA A 95 -7.25 -18.02 5.55
C ALA A 95 -7.05 -18.01 4.01
N GLY A 96 -6.41 -19.03 3.43
CA GLY A 96 -6.18 -19.11 1.98
C GLY A 96 -5.02 -18.25 1.45
N ARG A 97 -4.08 -17.86 2.32
CA ARG A 97 -2.90 -17.01 2.00
C ARG A 97 -3.27 -15.70 1.30
N PRO A 98 -4.01 -14.80 1.97
CA PRO A 98 -4.43 -13.52 1.37
C PRO A 98 -3.21 -12.76 0.86
N GLY A 99 -3.19 -12.42 -0.43
CA GLY A 99 -2.09 -11.69 -1.06
C GLY A 99 -0.73 -12.41 -1.07
N GLY A 100 -0.70 -13.72 -0.78
CA GLY A 100 0.54 -14.52 -0.75
C GLY A 100 1.43 -14.28 0.47
N LEU A 101 0.96 -13.53 1.48
CA LEU A 101 1.74 -13.05 2.62
C LEU A 101 2.47 -14.17 3.37
N SER A 102 3.70 -13.88 3.79
CA SER A 102 4.42 -14.66 4.79
C SER A 102 4.03 -14.24 6.22
N ALA A 103 4.50 -14.98 7.22
CA ALA A 103 4.28 -14.62 8.63
C ALA A 103 4.91 -13.28 9.00
N GLY A 104 6.10 -12.97 8.44
CA GLY A 104 6.74 -11.66 8.64
C GLY A 104 6.03 -10.54 7.89
N ASP A 105 5.59 -10.79 6.65
CA ASP A 105 4.84 -9.80 5.88
C ASP A 105 3.53 -9.43 6.61
N PHE A 106 2.83 -10.40 7.19
CA PHE A 106 1.62 -10.16 7.96
C PHE A 106 1.88 -9.24 9.16
N ILE A 107 2.96 -9.49 9.91
CA ILE A 107 3.32 -8.66 11.06
C ILE A 107 3.79 -7.27 10.63
N ALA A 108 4.54 -7.17 9.52
CA ALA A 108 4.94 -5.89 8.94
C ALA A 108 3.70 -5.04 8.57
N VAL A 109 2.74 -5.63 7.86
CA VAL A 109 1.48 -4.96 7.53
C VAL A 109 0.73 -4.57 8.80
N ARG A 110 0.67 -5.46 9.81
CA ARG A 110 0.02 -5.17 11.09
C ARG A 110 0.63 -3.95 11.77
N TYR A 111 1.96 -3.83 11.84
CA TYR A 111 2.63 -2.69 12.46
C TYR A 111 2.49 -1.38 11.67
N VAL A 112 2.34 -1.45 10.35
CA VAL A 112 2.12 -0.25 9.51
C VAL A 112 0.66 0.21 9.55
N ALA A 113 -0.28 -0.73 9.66
CA ALA A 113 -1.71 -0.45 9.65
C ALA A 113 -2.32 -0.19 11.04
N THR A 114 -1.58 -0.45 12.12
CA THR A 114 -1.96 -0.13 13.52
C THR A 114 -1.38 1.22 13.90
#